data_AF-A0A494TDW4-F1
#
_entry.id   AF-A0A494TDW4-F1
#
_cell.length_a   1.000
_cell.length_b   1.000
_cell.length_c   1.000
_cell.angle_alpha   90.00
_cell.angle_beta   90.00
_cell.angle_gamma   90.00
#
_symmetry.space_group_name_H-M   'P 1'
#
loop_
_entity.id
_entity.type
_entity.pdbx_description
1 polymer ?
#
loop_
_entity_poly.entity_id
_entity_poly.type
_entity_poly.pdbx_seq_one_letter_code
_entity_poly.pdbx_strand_id
1 'polypeptide(L)'
;MSKTVTRLFDNYSDATNAVRELESLGVPHDHISIVANNAHGEHGGHDHNGVNDHGDVSRGTSTGAAVGGVGGLLAGLGLLAIPGLGPIVAAGWLAATAVGAGIGAAGGAATGSIVGALKNAGHTDEEAHVYSEGVRRGGSLVSAKVEDAQAAEAEAILHRNKSVDVATRGAAYRNGGWSSFDETAPAYTTEEIERERVTYSGSTRI
;
A
#
# COMPACT_ATOMS: atom_id res chain seq x y z
N MET A 1 13.31 -17.16 -13.10
CA MET A 1 12.06 -17.46 -12.37
C MET A 1 11.91 -16.34 -11.39
N SER A 2 10.75 -15.69 -11.35
CA SER A 2 10.51 -14.55 -10.48
C SER A 2 9.78 -14.97 -9.20
N LYS A 3 10.19 -14.41 -8.06
CA LYS A 3 9.52 -14.52 -6.76
C LYS A 3 8.91 -13.18 -6.37
N THR A 4 7.78 -13.23 -5.66
CA THR A 4 7.20 -12.04 -5.06
C THR A 4 7.59 -12.00 -3.59
N VAL A 5 8.31 -10.95 -3.18
CA VAL A 5 8.59 -10.66 -1.78
C VAL A 5 7.69 -9.53 -1.33
N THR A 6 7.04 -9.65 -0.18
CA THR A 6 6.14 -8.62 0.35
C THR A 6 6.40 -8.43 1.83
N ARG A 7 6.41 -7.18 2.27
CA ARG A 7 6.60 -6.82 3.68
C ARG A 7 5.73 -5.64 4.07
N LEU A 8 5.28 -5.65 5.32
CA LEU A 8 4.58 -4.56 5.98
C LEU A 8 5.59 -3.69 6.74
N PHE A 9 5.34 -2.39 6.82
CA PHE A 9 6.13 -1.41 7.53
C PHE A 9 5.18 -0.54 8.37
N ASP A 10 5.60 -0.17 9.57
CA ASP A 10 4.81 0.73 10.42
C ASP A 10 4.86 2.19 9.97
N ASN A 11 5.91 2.56 9.21
CA ASN A 11 6.11 3.92 8.72
C ASN A 11 6.31 3.96 7.20
N TYR A 12 5.73 4.97 6.56
CA TYR A 12 5.90 5.22 5.13
C TYR A 12 7.36 5.52 4.74
N SER A 13 8.11 6.20 5.61
CA SER A 13 9.54 6.49 5.38
C SER A 13 10.39 5.22 5.30
N ASP A 14 10.12 4.23 6.16
CA ASP A 14 10.84 2.96 6.15
C ASP A 14 10.50 2.16 4.87
N ALA A 15 9.22 2.17 4.45
CA ALA A 15 8.78 1.55 3.20
C ALA A 15 9.40 2.21 1.95
N THR A 16 9.45 3.54 1.88
CA THR A 16 10.03 4.26 0.74
C THR A 16 11.55 4.12 0.65
N ASN A 17 12.24 4.04 1.79
CA ASN A 17 13.67 3.69 1.80
C ASN A 17 13.89 2.28 1.25
N ALA A 18 13.06 1.31 1.65
CA ALA A 18 13.13 -0.05 1.12
C ALA A 18 12.90 -0.10 -0.40
N VAL A 19 11.94 0.67 -0.93
CA VAL A 19 11.70 0.80 -2.39
C VAL A 19 12.94 1.32 -3.10
N ARG A 20 13.55 2.41 -2.62
CA ARG A 20 14.76 2.99 -3.21
C ARG A 20 15.93 2.01 -3.22
N GLU A 21 16.09 1.23 -2.15
CA GLU A 21 17.13 0.23 -2.08
C GLU A 21 16.86 -0.96 -3.01
N LEU A 22 15.61 -1.39 -3.19
CA LEU A 22 15.24 -2.40 -4.19
C LEU A 22 15.50 -1.92 -5.62
N GLU A 23 15.22 -0.65 -5.92
CA GLU A 23 15.59 -0.04 -7.21
C GLU A 23 17.11 -0.02 -7.41
N SER A 24 17.87 0.29 -6.36
CA SER A 24 19.34 0.26 -6.40
C SER A 24 19.92 -1.15 -6.61
N LEU A 25 19.19 -2.19 -6.16
CA LEU A 25 19.48 -3.60 -6.43
C LEU A 25 19.21 -3.98 -7.90
N GLY A 26 18.57 -3.09 -8.67
CA GLY A 26 18.21 -3.29 -10.07
C GLY A 26 16.83 -3.90 -10.27
N VAL A 27 15.96 -3.90 -9.24
CA VAL A 27 14.56 -4.30 -9.42
C VAL A 27 13.83 -3.19 -10.21
N PRO A 28 13.19 -3.51 -11.34
CA PRO A 28 12.48 -2.51 -12.13
C PRO A 28 11.36 -1.84 -11.32
N HIS A 29 11.17 -0.53 -11.50
CA HIS A 29 10.11 0.22 -10.81
C HIS A 29 8.72 -0.40 -11.02
N ASP A 30 8.41 -0.85 -12.24
CA ASP A 30 7.13 -1.50 -12.58
C ASP A 30 6.92 -2.85 -11.86
N HIS A 31 7.97 -3.44 -11.30
CA HIS A 31 7.91 -4.67 -10.52
C HIS A 31 7.75 -4.42 -9.02
N ILE A 32 7.87 -3.18 -8.57
CA ILE A 32 7.68 -2.76 -7.19
C ILE A 32 6.31 -2.14 -7.05
N SER A 33 5.64 -2.43 -5.95
CA SER A 33 4.38 -1.79 -5.59
C SER A 33 4.41 -1.41 -4.12
N ILE A 34 3.93 -0.21 -3.82
CA ILE A 34 3.76 0.30 -2.47
C ILE A 34 2.30 0.69 -2.27
N VAL A 35 1.72 0.31 -1.15
CA VAL A 35 0.36 0.68 -0.74
C VAL A 35 0.44 1.17 0.70
N ALA A 36 0.11 2.44 0.94
CA ALA A 36 0.24 3.07 2.24
C ALA A 36 -1.04 3.79 2.64
N ASN A 37 -1.38 3.71 3.92
CA ASN A 37 -2.39 4.58 4.50
C ASN A 37 -1.88 6.03 4.58
N ASN A 38 -2.74 6.97 4.24
CA ASN A 38 -2.50 8.40 4.21
C ASN A 38 -3.50 9.19 5.08
N ALA A 39 -3.91 8.65 6.22
CA ALA A 39 -4.81 9.32 7.15
C ALA A 39 -4.28 10.69 7.65
N HIS A 40 -2.95 10.85 7.73
CA HIS A 40 -2.31 12.12 8.10
C HIS A 40 -2.23 13.14 6.96
N GLY A 41 -2.57 12.78 5.71
CA GLY A 41 -2.50 13.67 4.55
C GLY A 41 -1.08 14.05 4.10
N GLU A 42 -0.04 13.59 4.81
CA GLU A 42 1.36 13.99 4.62
C GLU A 42 1.97 13.51 3.29
N HIS A 43 1.38 12.51 2.64
CA HIS A 43 1.94 11.88 1.44
C HIS A 43 1.35 12.41 0.12
N GLY A 44 0.50 13.44 0.19
CA GLY A 44 -0.22 14.03 -0.96
C GLY A 44 0.31 15.39 -1.43
N GLY A 45 1.42 15.88 -0.89
CA GLY A 45 1.78 17.31 -0.97
C GLY A 45 3.22 17.63 -1.29
N HIS A 46 3.85 16.97 -2.25
CA HIS A 46 5.10 17.46 -2.84
C HIS A 46 5.01 17.40 -4.37
N ASP A 47 5.24 18.57 -4.98
CA ASP A 47 5.14 18.95 -6.41
C ASP A 47 3.68 19.19 -6.86
N HIS A 48 3.21 20.41 -7.19
CA HIS A 48 3.76 21.36 -8.16
C HIS A 48 3.38 22.83 -7.84
N ASN A 49 4.34 23.75 -8.07
CA ASN A 49 4.07 25.16 -8.32
C ASN A 49 3.09 25.30 -9.51
N GLY A 50 2.05 26.12 -9.34
CA GLY A 50 1.14 26.47 -10.43
C GLY A 50 0.08 27.49 -9.98
N VAL A 51 0.51 28.68 -9.56
CA VAL A 51 -0.40 29.83 -9.41
C VAL A 51 -0.89 30.26 -10.79
N ASN A 52 -2.12 30.74 -10.91
CA ASN A 52 -2.43 32.02 -11.58
C ASN A 52 -3.81 32.56 -11.18
N ASP A 53 -3.81 33.83 -10.78
CA ASP A 53 -4.91 34.70 -10.34
C ASP A 53 -5.74 35.31 -11.48
N HIS A 54 -5.76 34.66 -12.65
CA HIS A 54 -6.55 35.10 -13.79
C HIS A 54 -7.63 34.07 -13.99
N GLY A 55 -8.90 34.48 -13.94
CA GLY A 55 -10.11 33.66 -14.07
C GLY A 55 -10.28 32.95 -15.41
N ASP A 56 -9.24 32.26 -15.87
CA ASP A 56 -9.23 31.19 -16.84
C ASP A 56 -9.20 29.86 -16.08
N VAL A 57 -9.85 28.83 -16.64
CA VAL A 57 -9.82 27.48 -16.08
C VAL A 57 -8.38 26.99 -16.03
N SER A 58 -7.77 27.14 -14.86
CA SER A 58 -6.44 26.65 -14.57
C SER A 58 -6.52 25.13 -14.44
N ARG A 59 -5.95 24.44 -15.43
CA ARG A 59 -5.51 23.05 -15.32
C ARG A 59 -4.58 22.97 -14.10
N GLY A 60 -5.14 22.61 -12.95
CA GLY A 60 -4.36 22.49 -11.73
C GLY A 60 -5.19 22.04 -10.54
N THR A 61 -4.87 20.83 -10.06
CA THR A 61 -4.85 20.50 -8.62
C THR A 61 -6.18 20.09 -7.96
N SER A 62 -7.05 19.44 -8.72
CA SER A 62 -7.97 18.44 -8.17
C SER A 62 -7.83 17.14 -8.96
N THR A 63 -6.65 16.51 -8.92
CA THR A 63 -6.37 15.27 -9.65
C THR A 63 -6.99 14.07 -8.92
N GLY A 64 -8.31 14.02 -8.92
CA GLY A 64 -9.15 12.87 -8.58
C GLY A 64 -9.98 12.42 -9.79
N ALA A 65 -9.46 12.60 -11.00
CA ALA A 65 -10.14 12.22 -12.23
C ALA A 65 -9.15 11.54 -13.20
N ALA A 66 -9.01 10.22 -13.09
CA ALA A 66 -8.57 9.44 -14.23
C ALA A 66 -9.78 9.18 -15.11
N VAL A 67 -9.73 9.80 -16.28
CA VAL A 67 -10.59 9.58 -17.44
C VAL A 67 -10.75 8.07 -17.68
N GLY A 68 -11.92 7.53 -17.34
CA GLY A 68 -12.33 6.17 -17.69
C GLY A 68 -12.57 6.05 -19.19
N GLY A 69 -11.51 5.78 -19.94
CA GLY A 69 -11.54 5.24 -21.30
C GLY A 69 -10.97 3.81 -21.31
N VAL A 70 -11.27 3.04 -22.35
CA VAL A 70 -11.06 1.57 -22.51
C VAL A 70 -9.58 1.10 -22.43
N GLY A 71 -8.65 1.92 -21.93
CA GLY A 71 -7.25 1.58 -21.70
C GLY A 71 -6.47 2.62 -20.87
N GLY A 72 -7.13 3.40 -20.00
CA GLY A 72 -6.55 4.59 -19.36
C GLY A 72 -6.35 4.49 -17.85
N LEU A 73 -5.42 3.64 -17.40
CA LEU A 73 -4.81 3.75 -16.06
C LEU A 73 -3.31 3.49 -16.21
N LEU A 74 -2.62 4.46 -16.83
CA LEU A 74 -1.16 4.44 -16.87
C LEU A 74 -0.65 4.87 -15.49
N ALA A 75 -0.09 3.90 -14.76
CA ALA A 75 0.78 4.01 -13.60
C ALA A 75 1.02 5.45 -13.09
N GLY A 76 0.08 5.98 -12.30
CA GLY A 76 0.19 7.29 -11.66
C GLY A 76 -0.17 7.18 -10.19
N LEU A 77 0.63 7.81 -9.33
CA LEU A 77 0.34 7.99 -7.91
C LEU A 77 -1.02 8.69 -7.78
N GLY A 78 -2.06 7.95 -7.39
CA GLY A 78 -3.39 8.47 -7.14
C GLY A 78 -3.72 8.36 -5.66
N LEU A 79 -4.17 9.45 -5.04
CA LEU A 79 -4.85 9.35 -3.76
C LEU A 79 -6.23 8.73 -3.99
N LEU A 80 -6.48 7.62 -3.30
CA LEU A 80 -7.77 6.93 -3.35
C LEU A 80 -8.32 6.81 -1.94
N ALA A 81 -9.55 7.26 -1.73
CA ALA A 81 -10.27 7.00 -0.50
C ALA A 81 -10.96 5.64 -0.63
N ILE A 82 -10.42 4.61 0.02
CA ILE A 82 -11.06 3.29 0.08
C ILE A 82 -11.88 3.20 1.37
N PRO A 83 -13.19 2.88 1.29
CA PRO A 83 -14.00 2.61 2.48
C PRO A 83 -13.29 1.63 3.41
N GLY A 84 -13.27 1.97 4.70
CA GLY A 84 -12.64 1.17 5.75
C GLY A 84 -11.11 1.19 5.85
N LEU A 85 -10.39 1.69 4.84
CA LEU A 85 -8.94 1.93 4.89
C LEU A 85 -8.59 3.42 5.06
N GLY A 86 -9.47 4.34 4.65
CA GLY A 86 -9.18 5.78 4.64
C GLY A 86 -8.47 6.23 3.35
N PRO A 87 -7.91 7.46 3.30
CA PRO A 87 -7.09 7.89 2.17
C PRO A 87 -5.86 6.99 2.07
N ILE A 88 -5.56 6.44 0.89
CA ILE A 88 -4.35 5.66 0.63
C ILE A 88 -3.54 6.26 -0.51
N VAL A 89 -2.23 6.06 -0.48
CA VAL A 89 -1.32 6.24 -1.63
C VAL A 89 -0.92 4.87 -2.12
N ALA A 90 -1.11 4.62 -3.41
CA ALA A 90 -0.68 3.37 -4.02
C ALA A 90 0.11 3.63 -5.31
N ALA A 91 1.21 2.90 -5.50
CA ALA A 91 2.03 2.91 -6.71
C ALA A 91 2.31 1.47 -7.16
N GLY A 92 2.50 1.25 -8.46
CA GLY A 92 2.88 -0.04 -9.03
C GLY A 92 1.74 -1.03 -9.28
N TRP A 93 2.09 -2.27 -9.59
CA TRP A 93 1.16 -3.26 -10.13
C TRP A 93 0.06 -3.74 -9.15
N LEU A 94 0.27 -3.69 -7.83
CA LEU A 94 -0.79 -3.97 -6.84
C LEU A 94 -1.72 -2.77 -6.64
N ALA A 95 -1.25 -1.55 -6.92
CA ALA A 95 -2.11 -0.37 -6.87
C ALA A 95 -3.22 -0.49 -7.90
N ALA A 96 -2.88 -0.89 -9.13
CA ALA A 96 -3.83 -1.07 -10.23
C ALA A 96 -4.96 -2.06 -9.90
N THR A 97 -4.70 -3.08 -9.07
CA THR A 97 -5.71 -4.06 -8.66
C THR A 97 -6.56 -3.56 -7.49
N ALA A 98 -6.00 -2.76 -6.58
CA ALA A 98 -6.73 -2.13 -5.48
C ALA A 98 -7.69 -1.02 -5.94
N VAL A 99 -7.35 -0.28 -7.02
CA VAL A 99 -8.24 0.76 -7.60
C VAL A 99 -9.49 0.16 -8.25
N GLY A 100 -9.43 -1.12 -8.67
CA GLY A 100 -10.51 -1.80 -9.39
C GLY A 100 -11.80 -2.03 -8.59
N ALA A 101 -11.81 -1.77 -7.28
CA ALA A 101 -12.98 -2.00 -6.42
C ALA A 101 -14.06 -0.89 -6.52
N GLY A 102 -13.77 0.28 -7.11
CA GLY A 102 -14.67 1.43 -7.05
C GLY A 102 -15.56 1.69 -8.28
N ILE A 103 -15.15 1.24 -9.48
CA ILE A 103 -15.86 1.58 -10.73
C ILE A 103 -15.82 0.35 -11.63
N GLY A 104 -17.00 -0.26 -11.85
CA GLY A 104 -17.17 -1.51 -12.58
C GLY A 104 -16.36 -1.57 -13.88
N ALA A 105 -15.46 -2.56 -13.97
CA ALA A 105 -14.82 -2.90 -15.22
C ALA A 105 -15.84 -3.61 -16.10
N ALA A 106 -16.27 -2.94 -17.17
CA ALA A 106 -17.02 -3.56 -18.24
C ALA A 106 -16.25 -4.80 -18.74
N GLY A 107 -16.79 -5.99 -18.48
CA GLY A 107 -16.23 -7.23 -19.00
C GLY A 107 -15.64 -8.23 -18.00
N GLY A 108 -16.17 -8.30 -16.76
CA GLY A 108 -16.08 -9.52 -15.94
C GLY A 108 -14.79 -9.74 -15.14
N ALA A 109 -14.98 -9.94 -13.84
CA ALA A 109 -14.04 -10.45 -12.85
C ALA A 109 -12.86 -9.53 -12.44
N ALA A 110 -13.12 -8.62 -11.49
CA ALA A 110 -12.30 -8.45 -10.29
C ALA A 110 -13.01 -7.52 -9.29
N THR A 111 -13.73 -8.06 -8.31
CA THR A 111 -13.92 -7.40 -7.02
C THR A 111 -12.56 -7.37 -6.32
N GLY A 112 -11.70 -6.42 -6.70
CA GLY A 112 -10.28 -6.37 -6.31
C GLY A 112 -10.05 -5.75 -4.94
N SER A 113 -10.26 -6.50 -3.85
CA SER A 113 -9.79 -6.10 -2.52
C SER A 113 -8.27 -6.28 -2.39
N ILE A 114 -7.63 -5.57 -1.45
CA ILE A 114 -6.20 -5.76 -1.15
C ILE A 114 -5.91 -7.23 -0.80
N VAL A 115 -6.83 -7.89 -0.07
CA VAL A 115 -6.76 -9.32 0.22
C VAL A 115 -6.69 -10.15 -1.06
N GLY A 116 -7.57 -9.87 -2.04
CA GLY A 116 -7.55 -10.56 -3.34
C GLY A 116 -6.27 -10.32 -4.13
N ALA A 117 -5.75 -9.09 -4.13
CA ALA A 117 -4.50 -8.74 -4.79
C ALA A 117 -3.30 -9.50 -4.19
N LEU A 118 -3.27 -9.66 -2.87
CA LEU A 118 -2.21 -10.38 -2.16
C LEU A 118 -2.28 -11.89 -2.40
N LYS A 119 -3.48 -12.47 -2.42
CA LYS A 119 -3.66 -13.90 -2.78
C LYS A 119 -3.19 -14.16 -4.22
N ASN A 120 -3.52 -13.28 -5.15
CA ASN A 120 -3.01 -13.34 -6.53
C ASN A 120 -1.50 -13.16 -6.62
N ALA A 121 -0.90 -12.45 -5.66
CA ALA A 121 0.55 -12.30 -5.53
C ALA A 121 1.26 -13.53 -4.94
N GLY A 122 0.50 -14.55 -4.49
CA GLY A 122 1.00 -15.80 -3.94
C GLY A 122 0.94 -15.91 -2.41
N HIS A 123 0.33 -14.94 -1.71
CA HIS A 123 0.17 -15.01 -0.26
C HIS A 123 -0.96 -15.95 0.17
N THR A 124 -0.82 -16.52 1.36
CA THR A 124 -1.91 -17.26 2.01
C THR A 124 -3.08 -16.34 2.36
N ASP A 125 -4.25 -16.93 2.61
CA ASP A 125 -5.44 -16.16 3.00
C ASP A 125 -5.19 -15.41 4.32
N GLU A 126 -4.55 -16.09 5.27
CA GLU A 126 -4.20 -15.54 6.57
C GLU A 126 -3.23 -14.36 6.46
N GLU A 127 -2.16 -14.49 5.67
CA GLU A 127 -1.21 -13.39 5.43
C GLU A 127 -1.89 -12.20 4.76
N ALA A 128 -2.71 -12.47 3.73
CA ALA A 128 -3.41 -11.43 2.99
C ALA A 128 -4.33 -10.58 3.90
N HIS A 129 -5.02 -11.22 4.84
CA HIS A 129 -5.81 -10.51 5.85
C HIS A 129 -4.95 -9.69 6.82
N VAL A 130 -3.82 -10.22 7.31
CA VAL A 130 -2.95 -9.48 8.23
C VAL A 130 -2.29 -8.28 7.55
N TYR A 131 -1.83 -8.42 6.31
CA TYR A 131 -1.29 -7.31 5.52
C TYR A 131 -2.34 -6.22 5.28
N SER A 132 -3.55 -6.61 4.89
CA SER A 132 -4.65 -5.67 4.62
C SER A 132 -5.03 -4.91 5.90
N GLU A 133 -5.12 -5.60 7.03
CA GLU A 133 -5.36 -4.96 8.34
C GLU A 133 -4.17 -4.08 8.77
N GLY A 134 -2.93 -4.48 8.46
CA GLY A 134 -1.74 -3.67 8.70
C GLY A 134 -1.79 -2.32 7.99
N VAL A 135 -2.22 -2.31 6.71
CA VAL A 135 -2.46 -1.06 5.98
C VAL A 135 -3.63 -0.29 6.60
N ARG A 136 -4.73 -0.96 6.97
CA ARG A 136 -5.89 -0.34 7.63
C ARG A 136 -5.54 0.41 8.90
N ARG A 137 -4.60 -0.13 9.68
CA ARG A 137 -4.10 0.41 10.95
C ARG A 137 -3.01 1.48 10.79
N GLY A 138 -2.80 1.98 9.56
CA GLY A 138 -1.85 3.06 9.28
C GLY A 138 -0.49 2.62 8.77
N GLY A 139 -0.29 1.33 8.50
CA GLY A 139 0.95 0.79 7.95
C GLY A 139 1.12 1.05 6.45
N SER A 140 2.30 0.70 5.96
CA SER A 140 2.69 0.72 4.55
C SER A 140 3.14 -0.65 4.10
N LEU A 141 2.66 -1.10 2.96
CA LEU A 141 2.98 -2.39 2.37
C LEU A 141 3.88 -2.18 1.15
N VAL A 142 4.97 -2.94 1.05
CA VAL A 142 5.79 -3.00 -0.17
C VAL A 142 5.79 -4.43 -0.70
N SER A 143 5.58 -4.59 -2.00
CA SER A 143 5.67 -5.85 -2.71
C SER A 143 6.57 -5.71 -3.93
N ALA A 144 7.50 -6.62 -4.12
CA ALA A 144 8.44 -6.60 -5.24
C ALA A 144 8.49 -7.97 -5.93
N LYS A 145 8.38 -7.96 -7.26
CA LYS A 145 8.66 -9.11 -8.11
C LYS A 145 10.14 -9.09 -8.49
N VAL A 146 10.90 -10.03 -7.94
CA VAL A 146 12.36 -10.11 -8.09
C VAL A 146 12.75 -11.43 -8.72
N GLU A 147 13.87 -11.47 -9.43
CA GLU A 147 14.43 -12.74 -9.90
C GLU A 147 14.86 -13.60 -8.70
N ASP A 148 14.79 -14.93 -8.85
CA ASP A 148 15.16 -15.89 -7.80
C ASP A 148 16.56 -15.61 -7.20
N ALA A 149 17.51 -15.17 -8.05
CA ALA A 149 18.86 -14.82 -7.64
C ALA A 149 18.94 -13.54 -6.76
N GLN A 150 17.96 -12.65 -6.87
CA GLN A 150 17.86 -11.42 -6.08
C GLN A 150 16.96 -11.58 -4.84
N ALA A 151 16.22 -12.68 -4.72
CA ALA A 151 15.22 -12.87 -3.66
C ALA A 151 15.80 -12.72 -2.24
N ALA A 152 16.93 -13.36 -1.96
CA ALA A 152 17.57 -13.29 -0.65
C ALA A 152 18.02 -11.87 -0.29
N GLU A 153 18.61 -11.14 -1.26
CA GLU A 153 19.03 -9.76 -1.03
C GLU A 153 17.81 -8.85 -0.87
N ALA A 154 16.78 -9.01 -1.70
CA ALA A 154 15.52 -8.26 -1.59
C ALA A 154 14.85 -8.46 -0.21
N GLU A 155 14.81 -9.68 0.31
CA GLU A 155 14.33 -9.96 1.67
C GLU A 155 15.20 -9.27 2.73
N ALA A 156 16.52 -9.27 2.56
CA ALA A 156 17.43 -8.56 3.46
C ALA A 156 17.22 -7.04 3.41
N ILE A 157 16.96 -6.46 2.22
CA ILE A 157 16.62 -5.05 2.04
C ILE A 157 15.36 -4.70 2.84
N LEU A 158 14.30 -5.47 2.66
CA LEU A 158 13.04 -5.21 3.34
C LEU A 158 13.20 -5.38 4.86
N HIS A 159 13.95 -6.38 5.30
CA HIS A 159 14.18 -6.64 6.72
C HIS A 159 15.01 -5.55 7.40
N ARG A 160 16.14 -5.12 6.81
CA ARG A 160 16.98 -4.05 7.39
C ARG A 160 16.28 -2.69 7.43
N ASN A 161 15.30 -2.48 6.54
CA ASN A 161 14.39 -1.34 6.58
C ASN A 161 13.24 -1.51 7.57
N LYS A 162 13.40 -2.34 8.61
CA LYS A 162 12.45 -2.51 9.72
C LYS A 162 11.08 -3.04 9.27
N SER A 163 11.05 -3.96 8.31
CA SER A 163 9.81 -4.67 8.01
C SER A 163 9.25 -5.34 9.26
N VAL A 164 7.94 -5.31 9.40
CA VAL A 164 7.17 -6.01 10.42
C VAL A 164 7.14 -7.51 10.11
N ASP A 165 7.36 -8.32 11.14
CA ASP A 165 7.06 -9.75 11.08
C ASP A 165 5.54 -9.98 11.14
N VAL A 166 5.00 -10.50 10.03
CA VAL A 166 3.55 -10.59 9.80
C VAL A 166 2.91 -11.67 10.68
N ALA A 167 3.62 -12.76 10.96
CA ALA A 167 3.12 -13.81 11.85
C ALA A 167 2.94 -13.27 13.27
N THR A 168 3.94 -12.55 13.77
CA THR A 168 3.93 -11.88 15.07
C THR A 168 2.85 -10.81 15.13
N ARG A 169 2.76 -9.95 14.10
CA ARG A 169 1.73 -8.92 14.03
C ARG A 169 0.32 -9.50 14.01
N GLY A 170 0.09 -10.52 13.19
CA GLY A 170 -1.20 -11.20 13.13
C GLY A 170 -1.59 -11.85 14.46
N ALA A 171 -0.64 -12.45 15.17
CA ALA A 171 -0.88 -12.98 16.52
C ALA A 171 -1.27 -11.87 17.50
N ALA A 172 -0.59 -10.72 17.44
CA ALA A 172 -0.90 -9.60 18.30
C ALA A 172 -2.29 -8.99 18.03
N TYR A 173 -2.70 -8.87 16.76
CA TYR A 173 -4.06 -8.46 16.40
C TYR A 173 -5.11 -9.43 16.94
N ARG A 174 -4.88 -10.74 16.78
CA ARG A 174 -5.79 -11.79 17.29
C ARG A 174 -5.93 -11.77 18.80
N ASN A 175 -4.85 -11.52 19.52
CA ASN A 175 -4.89 -11.34 20.98
C ASN A 175 -5.70 -10.10 21.39
N GLY A 176 -5.76 -9.08 20.52
CA GLY A 176 -6.59 -7.89 20.68
C GLY A 176 -8.05 -8.05 20.23
N GLY A 177 -8.48 -9.25 19.83
CA GLY A 177 -9.85 -9.54 19.41
C GLY A 177 -10.14 -9.35 17.92
N TRP A 178 -9.13 -9.04 17.10
CA TRP A 178 -9.29 -9.03 15.64
C TRP A 178 -9.27 -10.45 15.06
N SER A 179 -10.14 -10.78 14.12
CA SER A 179 -10.19 -12.11 13.48
C SER A 179 -9.67 -12.08 12.03
N SER A 180 -10.19 -11.16 11.23
CA SER A 180 -9.86 -11.02 9.81
C SER A 180 -10.09 -9.57 9.37
N PHE A 181 -9.44 -9.17 8.27
CA PHE A 181 -9.68 -7.87 7.65
C PHE A 181 -11.15 -7.77 7.19
N ASP A 182 -11.80 -6.67 7.58
CA ASP A 182 -13.17 -6.32 7.20
C ASP A 182 -13.14 -5.00 6.44
N GLU A 183 -13.44 -5.06 5.14
CA GLU A 183 -13.47 -3.90 4.25
C GLU A 183 -14.63 -2.94 4.54
N THR A 184 -15.64 -3.40 5.30
CA THR A 184 -16.81 -2.59 5.67
C THR A 184 -16.65 -1.89 7.03
N ALA A 185 -15.66 -2.29 7.83
CA ALA A 185 -15.34 -1.65 9.09
C ALA A 185 -14.91 -0.18 8.87
N PRO A 186 -15.21 0.75 9.77
CA PRO A 186 -14.83 2.15 9.61
C PRO A 186 -13.30 2.32 9.57
N ALA A 187 -12.81 3.26 8.76
CA ALA A 187 -11.39 3.57 8.67
C ALA A 187 -10.85 4.04 10.03
N TYR A 188 -9.62 3.65 10.35
CA TYR A 188 -8.94 4.13 11.54
C TYR A 188 -8.76 5.65 11.47
N THR A 189 -9.04 6.34 12.57
CA THR A 189 -8.72 7.76 12.69
C THR A 189 -7.22 7.97 12.88
N THR A 190 -6.76 9.19 12.65
CA THR A 190 -5.37 9.60 12.87
C THR A 190 -4.92 9.27 14.31
N GLU A 191 -5.75 9.54 15.31
CA GLU A 191 -5.45 9.27 16.72
C GLU A 191 -5.42 7.77 17.05
N GLU A 192 -6.21 6.96 16.34
CA GLU A 192 -6.16 5.50 16.45
C GLU A 192 -4.88 4.94 15.82
N ILE A 193 -4.47 5.45 14.66
CA ILE A 193 -3.21 5.09 14.00
C ILE A 193 -2.00 5.46 14.87
N GLU A 194 -1.98 6.65 15.45
CA GLU A 194 -0.91 7.07 16.36
C GLU A 194 -0.81 6.15 17.57
N ARG A 195 -1.95 5.77 18.17
CA ARG A 195 -1.99 4.80 19.27
C ARG A 195 -1.47 3.44 18.85
N GLU A 196 -1.90 2.93 17.70
CA GLU A 196 -1.41 1.66 17.15
C GLU A 196 0.12 1.68 16.94
N ARG A 197 0.67 2.76 16.38
CA ARG A 197 2.13 2.91 16.22
C ARG A 197 2.84 2.91 17.56
N VAL A 198 2.31 3.57 18.60
CA VAL A 198 2.91 3.52 19.93
C VAL A 198 2.85 2.10 20.50
N THR A 199 1.73 1.39 20.35
CA THR A 199 1.56 0.02 20.81
C THR A 199 2.55 -0.95 20.14
N TYR A 200 2.78 -0.81 18.84
CA TYR A 200 3.57 -1.78 18.08
C TYR A 200 5.02 -1.37 17.80
N SER A 201 5.38 -0.09 17.88
CA SER A 201 6.78 0.38 17.69
C SER A 201 7.75 -0.14 18.75
N GLY A 202 7.25 -0.52 19.93
CA GLY A 202 8.05 -1.08 21.03
C GLY A 202 8.17 -2.61 21.01
N SER A 203 7.30 -3.32 20.29
CA SER A 203 7.08 -4.76 20.51
C SER A 203 7.72 -5.68 19.47
N THR A 204 8.26 -5.14 18.37
CA THR A 204 8.83 -5.93 17.24
C THR A 204 10.34 -5.68 17.05
N ARG A 205 11.08 -5.46 18.15
CA ARG A 205 12.55 -5.45 18.14
C ARG A 205 13.08 -6.71 18.81
N ILE A 206 13.17 -7.80 18.04
CA ILE A 206 13.98 -8.99 18.37
C ILE A 206 14.52 -9.59 17.09
#